data_AF-A0AAW1IDS4-F1
#
_entry.id   AF-A0AAW1IDS4-F1
#
_cell.length_a   1.000
_cell.length_b   1.000
_cell.length_c   1.000
_cell.angle_alpha   90.00
_cell.angle_beta   90.00
_cell.angle_gamma   90.00
#
_symmetry.space_group_name_H-M   'P 1'
#
loop_
_entity.id
_entity.type
_entity.pdbx_description
1 polymer ?
#
loop_
_entity_poly.entity_id
_entity_poly.type
_entity_poly.pdbx_seq_one_letter_code
_entity_poly.pdbx_strand_id
1 'polypeptide(L)'
;MWGSPVTDKRGEYLMEWAAELNLSVMNSGNTPTFERGDTGSFIDDTGSFIDITWATEGMVRRVNKWEVLLGEVYTYHHHIYFEVAQTQRRQ
;
A
#
# COMPACT_ATOMS: atom_id res chain seq x y z
N MET A 1 -9.02 -4.80 -0.91
CA MET A 1 -8.75 -3.62 -1.75
C MET A 1 -7.66 -2.80 -1.05
N TRP A 2 -6.68 -2.24 -1.76
CA TRP A 2 -5.44 -1.65 -1.19
C TRP A 2 -5.49 -0.13 -0.92
N GLY A 3 -6.68 0.44 -0.78
CA GLY A 3 -6.87 1.87 -0.49
C GLY A 3 -7.23 2.73 -1.71
N SER A 4 -7.01 2.25 -2.94
CA SER A 4 -7.52 2.94 -4.13
C SER A 4 -9.05 3.01 -4.12
N PRO A 5 -9.67 4.20 -4.33
CA PRO A 5 -11.13 4.34 -4.40
C PRO A 5 -11.71 3.75 -5.70
N VAL A 6 -10.86 3.47 -6.69
CA VAL A 6 -11.24 2.93 -7.99
C VAL A 6 -10.42 1.69 -8.29
N THR A 7 -11.07 0.65 -8.83
CA THR A 7 -10.41 -0.52 -9.41
C THR A 7 -10.59 -0.44 -10.93
N ASP A 8 -9.47 -0.36 -11.65
CA ASP A 8 -9.46 -0.48 -13.10
C ASP A 8 -9.12 -1.92 -13.53
N LYS A 9 -9.04 -2.18 -14.84
CA LYS A 9 -8.68 -3.51 -15.37
C LYS A 9 -7.34 -4.02 -14.87
N ARG A 10 -6.37 -3.12 -14.63
CA ARG A 10 -5.07 -3.53 -14.09
C ARG A 10 -5.24 -3.98 -12.65
N GLY A 11 -6.09 -3.28 -11.90
CA GLY A 11 -6.42 -3.64 -10.54
C GLY A 11 -7.18 -4.96 -10.43
N GLU A 12 -8.08 -5.26 -11.38
CA GLU A 12 -8.76 -6.56 -11.47
C GLU A 12 -7.76 -7.70 -11.63
N TYR A 13 -6.88 -7.64 -12.63
CA TYR A 13 -5.84 -8.67 -12.84
C TYR A 13 -4.89 -8.80 -11.65
N LEU A 14 -4.55 -7.68 -11.00
CA LEU A 14 -3.68 -7.68 -9.84
C LEU A 14 -4.33 -8.37 -8.62
N MET A 15 -5.65 -8.23 -8.44
CA MET A 15 -6.41 -8.95 -7.41
C MET A 15 -6.56 -10.44 -7.74
N GLU A 16 -6.75 -10.80 -9.01
CA GLU A 16 -6.78 -12.20 -9.46
C GLU A 16 -5.45 -12.89 -9.16
N TRP A 17 -4.32 -12.27 -9.52
CA TRP A 17 -2.99 -12.80 -9.20
C TRP A 17 -2.73 -12.94 -7.71
N ALA A 18 -3.16 -11.96 -6.90
CA ALA A 18 -3.03 -12.04 -5.45
C ALA A 18 -3.81 -13.23 -4.89
N ALA A 19 -5.02 -13.48 -5.40
CA ALA A 19 -5.85 -14.61 -5.01
C ALA A 19 -5.22 -15.95 -5.41
N GLU A 20 -4.73 -16.08 -6.65
CA GLU A 20 -4.07 -17.30 -7.14
C GLU A 20 -2.82 -17.66 -6.33
N LEU A 21 -2.10 -16.66 -5.82
CA LEU A 21 -0.86 -16.83 -5.05
C LEU A 21 -1.09 -16.88 -3.53
N ASN A 22 -2.33 -16.85 -3.05
CA ASN A 22 -2.66 -16.75 -1.62
C ASN A 22 -1.95 -15.57 -0.91
N LEU A 23 -1.91 -14.42 -1.58
CA LEU A 23 -1.37 -13.18 -1.06
C LEU A 23 -2.48 -12.29 -0.49
N SER A 24 -2.22 -11.72 0.67
CA SER A 24 -3.10 -10.75 1.34
C SER A 24 -2.55 -9.34 1.21
N VAL A 25 -3.43 -8.38 0.92
CA VAL A 25 -3.11 -6.94 0.92
C VAL A 25 -2.91 -6.45 2.34
N MET A 26 -1.76 -5.81 2.59
CA MET A 26 -1.40 -5.24 3.89
C MET A 26 -1.62 -3.73 3.97
N ASN A 27 -1.87 -3.06 2.85
CA ASN A 27 -2.20 -1.64 2.81
C ASN A 27 -3.37 -1.33 3.76
N SER A 28 -3.24 -0.25 4.53
CA SER A 28 -4.25 0.20 5.47
C SER A 28 -4.31 1.73 5.54
N GLY A 29 -5.48 2.30 5.82
CA GLY A 29 -5.68 3.74 5.76
C GLY A 29 -5.98 4.26 4.35
N ASN A 30 -6.13 5.58 4.25
CA ASN A 30 -6.59 6.28 3.04
C ASN A 30 -5.62 7.38 2.60
N THR A 31 -4.37 7.31 3.05
CA THR A 31 -3.32 8.23 2.60
C THR A 31 -2.77 7.76 1.25
N PRO A 32 -2.74 8.61 0.22
CA PRO A 32 -2.17 8.28 -1.09
C PRO A 32 -0.71 7.85 -0.96
N THR A 33 -0.24 6.96 -1.83
CA THR A 33 1.19 6.57 -1.86
C THR A 33 1.99 7.39 -2.86
N PHE A 34 1.29 8.12 -3.74
CA PHE A 34 1.87 9.00 -4.74
C PHE A 34 1.03 10.26 -4.89
N GLU A 35 1.67 11.42 -4.84
CA GLU A 35 1.07 12.73 -5.09
C GLU A 35 1.95 13.51 -6.05
N ARG A 36 1.37 13.98 -7.16
CA ARG A 36 2.07 14.87 -8.08
C ARG A 36 1.90 16.30 -7.55
N GLY A 37 2.99 16.94 -7.14
CA GLY A 37 2.95 18.29 -6.57
C GLY A 37 2.23 19.29 -7.50
N ASP A 38 1.40 20.12 -6.86
CA ASP A 38 0.69 21.32 -7.34
C ASP A 38 0.65 21.53 -8.87
N THR A 39 -0.12 20.72 -9.58
CA THR A 39 -0.39 20.90 -11.01
C THR A 39 -1.48 21.92 -11.28
N GLY A 40 -1.51 23.06 -10.56
CA GLY A 40 -2.19 24.29 -10.97
C GLY A 40 -3.67 24.19 -11.39
N SER A 41 -4.35 23.10 -11.02
CA SER A 41 -5.73 22.83 -11.37
C SER A 41 -6.52 22.72 -10.07
N PHE A 42 -7.47 23.63 -9.88
CA PHE A 42 -8.28 23.71 -8.65
C PHE A 42 -9.33 22.58 -8.54
N ILE A 43 -9.14 21.45 -9.25
CA ILE A 43 -10.10 20.34 -9.34
C ILE A 43 -9.47 18.97 -9.04
N ASP A 44 -8.14 18.81 -9.01
CA ASP A 44 -7.50 17.49 -9.00
C ASP A 44 -6.80 17.17 -7.67
N ASP A 45 -7.59 16.61 -6.75
CA ASP A 45 -7.18 15.83 -5.58
C ASP A 45 -6.40 14.57 -6.06
N THR A 46 -5.18 14.75 -6.60
CA THR A 46 -4.40 13.78 -7.42
C THR A 46 -3.56 12.78 -6.63
N GLY A 47 -3.99 12.46 -5.41
CA GLY A 47 -3.45 11.32 -4.68
C GLY A 47 -3.77 10.01 -5.39
N SER A 48 -2.76 9.19 -5.67
CA SER A 48 -2.96 7.84 -6.19
C SER A 48 -2.39 6.77 -5.25
N PHE A 49 -3.04 5.61 -5.27
CA PHE A 49 -2.76 4.46 -4.40
C PHE A 49 -2.17 3.34 -5.25
N ILE A 50 -0.94 3.56 -5.71
CA ILE A 50 -0.30 2.69 -6.72
C ILE A 50 0.81 1.81 -6.13
N ASP A 51 1.21 2.05 -4.88
CA ASP A 51 2.17 1.21 -4.17
C ASP A 51 1.43 0.23 -3.26
N ILE A 52 1.69 -1.07 -3.45
CA ILE A 52 0.94 -2.15 -2.81
C ILE A 52 1.90 -3.04 -2.04
N THR A 53 1.55 -3.35 -0.79
CA THR A 53 2.24 -4.32 0.06
C THR A 53 1.40 -5.59 0.17
N TRP A 54 2.00 -6.73 -0.16
CA TRP A 54 1.40 -8.05 0.01
C TRP A 54 2.16 -8.89 1.03
N ALA A 55 1.45 -9.83 1.66
CA ALA A 55 2.03 -10.84 2.51
C ALA A 55 1.41 -12.21 2.23
N THR A 56 2.20 -13.27 2.36
CA THR A 56 1.67 -14.64 2.44
C THR A 56 0.89 -14.83 3.74
N GLU A 57 -0.02 -15.81 3.78
CA GLU A 57 -0.86 -16.10 4.95
C GLU A 57 -0.05 -16.19 6.27
N GLY A 58 1.10 -16.88 6.24
CA GLY A 58 1.98 -17.02 7.41
C GLY A 58 2.64 -15.72 7.89
N MET A 59 2.65 -14.67 7.07
CA MET A 59 3.23 -13.37 7.38
C MET A 59 2.20 -12.31 7.78
N VAL A 60 0.91 -12.48 7.43
CA VAL A 60 -0.14 -11.49 7.69
C VAL A 60 -0.17 -11.06 9.16
N ARG A 61 -0.07 -12.01 10.10
CA ARG A 61 -0.12 -11.71 11.55
C ARG A 61 1.15 -11.03 12.08
N ARG A 62 2.22 -10.99 11.29
CA ARG A 62 3.51 -10.43 11.68
C ARG A 62 3.68 -9.01 11.16
N VAL A 63 3.05 -8.66 10.04
CA VAL A 63 3.05 -7.31 9.50
C VAL A 63 2.07 -6.46 10.31
N ASN A 64 2.54 -5.38 10.92
CA ASN A 64 1.74 -4.49 11.74
C ASN A 64 2.20 -3.03 11.55
N LYS A 65 1.38 -2.08 12.04
CA LYS A 65 1.62 -0.63 11.90
C LYS A 65 1.94 -0.21 10.45
N TRP A 66 1.20 -0.78 9.50
CA TRP A 66 1.34 -0.35 8.11
C TRP A 66 0.78 1.07 7.98
N GLU A 67 1.59 2.00 7.49
CA GLU A 67 1.19 3.38 7.26
C GLU A 67 1.99 4.02 6.11
N VAL A 68 1.44 5.09 5.55
CA VAL A 68 2.16 5.97 4.65
C VAL A 68 2.70 7.14 5.46
N LEU A 69 4.01 7.36 5.40
CA LEU A 69 4.68 8.44 6.09
C LEU A 69 4.67 9.71 5.22
N LEU A 70 4.01 10.74 5.75
CA LEU A 70 4.04 12.09 5.19
C LEU A 70 5.20 12.87 5.81
N GLY A 71 6.02 13.52 4.98
CA GLY A 71 7.21 14.25 5.42
C GLY A 71 7.98 14.82 4.23
N GLU A 72 9.15 15.40 4.47
CA GLU A 72 10.01 15.88 3.38
C GLU A 72 10.47 14.71 2.52
N VAL A 73 9.84 14.58 1.36
CA VAL A 73 10.19 13.61 0.32
C VAL A 73 10.69 14.37 -0.90
N TYR A 74 11.82 13.93 -1.44
CA TYR A 74 12.39 14.49 -2.67
C TYR A 74 11.84 13.82 -3.93
N THR A 75 10.72 13.10 -3.80
CA THR A 75 10.00 12.40 -4.87
C THR A 75 8.50 12.54 -4.69
N TYR A 76 7.73 12.26 -5.74
CA TYR A 76 6.26 12.22 -5.66
C TYR A 76 5.71 10.98 -4.93
N HIS A 77 6.53 9.98 -4.65
CA HIS A 77 6.11 8.83 -3.84
C HIS A 77 6.33 9.09 -2.36
N HIS A 78 5.33 8.73 -1.55
CA HIS A 78 5.44 8.69 -0.11
C HIS A 78 6.04 7.37 0.37
N HIS A 79 6.76 7.43 1.48
CA HIS A 79 7.33 6.23 2.07
C HIS A 79 6.25 5.38 2.72
N ILE A 80 6.29 4.07 2.47
CA ILE A 80 5.50 3.09 3.21
C ILE A 80 6.34 2.57 4.37
N TYR A 81 5.76 2.59 5.56
CA TYR A 81 6.33 2.02 6.78
C TYR A 81 5.46 0.88 7.28
N PHE A 82 6.11 -0.17 7.80
CA PHE A 82 5.46 -1.23 8.56
C PHE A 82 6.51 -1.94 9.43
N GLU A 83 6.03 -2.58 10.49
CA GLU A 83 6.84 -3.43 11.36
C GLU A 83 6.59 -4.91 11.04
N VAL A 84 7.63 -5.73 11.16
CA VAL A 84 7.53 -7.19 11.06
C VAL A 84 7.92 -7.81 12.39
N ALA A 85 6.96 -8.42 13.07
CA ALA A 85 7.20 -9.12 14.31
C ALA A 85 8.21 -10.27 14.10
N GLN A 86 9.19 -10.39 15.00
CA GLN A 86 10.14 -11.50 14.99
C GLN A 86 9.45 -12.78 15.45
N THR A 87 9.73 -13.90 14.78
CA THR A 87 9.31 -15.21 15.28
C THR A 87 10.15 -15.53 16.52
N GLN A 88 9.53 -15.80 17.66
CA GLN A 88 10.27 -16.39 18.77
C GLN A 88 10.83 -17.73 18.29
N ARG A 89 12.17 -17.84 18.19
CA ARG A 89 12.80 -19.15 18.07
C ARG A 89 12.46 -19.90 19.36
N ARG A 90 11.69 -20.98 19.25
CA ARG A 90 11.59 -21.95 20.34
C ARG A 90 13.02 -22.43 20.62
N GLN A 91 13.51 -22.14 21.82
CA GLN A 91 14.73 -22.75 22.36
C GLN A 91 14.47 -24.22 22.63
#